data_AF-A0A438FL65-F1
#
_entry.id   AF-A0A438FL65-F1
#
_cell.length_a   1.000
_cell.length_b   1.000
_cell.length_c   1.000
_cell.angle_alpha   90.00
_cell.angle_beta   90.00
_cell.angle_gamma   90.00
#
_symmetry.space_group_name_H-M   'P 1'
#
loop_
_entity.id
_entity.type
_entity.pdbx_description
1 polymer ?
#
loop_
_entity_poly.entity_id
_entity_poly.type
_entity_poly.pdbx_seq_one_letter_code
_entity_poly.pdbx_strand_id
1 'polypeptide(L)'
;MANGRRNWKFFKSLVSEDGVILDNVESILEEIKHYFGKLFSKLSSGSWRIEGLDWSPISAENVEWMDCPFSKDEIHNAVMLLNKEKAIGPDGFTIGAFVEGRQILDAVLITNEVVDEKRRSREEG
;
A
#
# COMPACT_ATOMS: atom_id res chain seq x y z
N MET A 1 -16.80 -15.42 -25.88
CA MET A 1 -16.33 -16.44 -24.91
C MET A 1 -14.87 -16.75 -25.20
N ALA A 2 -13.93 -16.31 -24.36
CA ALA A 2 -12.50 -16.57 -24.53
C ALA A 2 -12.13 -17.84 -23.75
N ASN A 3 -11.77 -18.91 -24.46
CA ASN A 3 -11.45 -20.20 -23.85
C ASN A 3 -9.93 -20.30 -23.66
N GLY A 4 -9.46 -20.03 -22.45
CA GLY A 4 -8.04 -20.04 -22.10
C GLY A 4 -7.51 -21.47 -21.95
N ARG A 5 -6.85 -22.01 -22.99
CA ARG A 5 -6.09 -23.26 -22.90
C ARG A 5 -4.88 -23.06 -21.97
N ARG A 6 -5.00 -23.50 -20.72
CA ARG A 6 -3.89 -23.56 -19.77
C ARG A 6 -2.99 -24.73 -20.13
N ASN A 7 -1.83 -24.44 -20.72
CA ASN A 7 -0.81 -25.44 -21.01
C ASN A 7 0.14 -25.54 -19.81
N TRP A 8 0.02 -26.61 -19.03
CA TRP A 8 0.91 -26.88 -17.90
C TRP A 8 2.22 -27.47 -18.42
N LYS A 9 3.33 -26.74 -18.28
CA LYS A 9 4.67 -27.24 -18.59
C LYS A 9 5.26 -27.89 -17.34
N PHE A 10 5.62 -29.16 -17.43
CA PHE A 10 6.38 -29.85 -16.39
C PHE A 10 7.88 -29.75 -16.72
N PHE A 11 8.68 -29.40 -15.72
CA PHE A 11 10.14 -29.37 -15.83
C PHE A 11 10.66 -30.80 -15.60
N LYS A 12 11.44 -31.33 -16.54
CA LYS A 12 11.96 -32.71 -16.48
C LYS A 12 13.26 -32.82 -15.69
N SER A 13 14.07 -31.77 -15.70
CA SER A 13 15.36 -31.70 -15.04
C SER A 13 15.79 -30.25 -14.85
N LEU A 14 16.68 -29.98 -13.90
CA LEU A 14 17.35 -28.70 -13.68
C LEU A 14 18.87 -28.87 -13.76
N VAL A 15 19.58 -27.76 -13.91
CA VAL A 15 21.04 -27.71 -13.79
C VAL A 15 21.36 -26.73 -12.66
N SER A 16 22.11 -27.19 -11.66
CA SER A 16 22.54 -26.37 -10.52
C SER A 16 23.60 -25.34 -10.93
N GLU A 17 23.91 -24.37 -10.06
CA GLU A 17 24.99 -23.40 -10.24
C GLU A 17 26.36 -24.09 -10.47
N ASP A 18 26.58 -25.28 -9.91
CA ASP A 18 27.80 -26.08 -10.07
C ASP A 18 27.84 -26.88 -11.40
N GLY A 19 26.83 -26.73 -12.27
CA GLY A 19 26.74 -27.44 -13.55
C GLY A 19 26.23 -28.87 -13.46
N VAL A 20 25.79 -29.32 -12.28
CA VAL A 20 25.26 -30.67 -12.05
C VAL A 20 23.82 -30.78 -12.56
N ILE A 21 23.53 -31.83 -13.34
CA ILE A 21 22.18 -32.12 -13.83
C ILE A 21 21.39 -32.85 -12.75
N LEU A 22 20.24 -32.28 -12.39
CA LEU A 22 19.29 -32.82 -11.40
C LEU A 22 18.03 -33.30 -12.13
N ASP A 23 17.80 -34.60 -12.12
CA ASP A 23 16.63 -35.24 -12.75
C ASP A 23 15.68 -35.89 -11.72
N ASN A 24 16.11 -36.03 -10.47
CA ASN A 24 15.31 -36.50 -9.36
C ASN A 24 14.48 -35.36 -8.73
N VAL A 25 13.21 -35.63 -8.43
CA VAL A 25 12.26 -34.64 -7.88
C VAL A 25 12.75 -34.06 -6.56
N GLU A 26 13.30 -34.89 -5.66
CA GLU A 26 13.80 -34.41 -4.36
C GLU A 26 14.97 -33.44 -4.54
N SER A 27 15.92 -33.80 -5.42
CA SER A 27 17.08 -32.97 -5.72
C SER A 27 16.69 -31.66 -6.38
N ILE A 28 15.70 -31.69 -7.29
CA ILE A 28 15.11 -30.49 -7.92
C ILE A 28 14.46 -29.59 -6.87
N LEU A 29 13.68 -30.16 -5.95
CA LEU A 29 13.02 -29.39 -4.90
C LEU A 29 14.01 -28.74 -3.93
N GLU A 30 15.04 -29.48 -3.51
CA GLU A 30 16.08 -28.94 -2.64
C GLU A 30 16.89 -27.83 -3.33
N GLU A 31 17.20 -27.98 -4.61
CA GLU A 31 17.86 -26.91 -5.39
C GLU A 31 17.00 -25.65 -5.50
N ILE A 32 15.69 -25.81 -5.76
CA ILE A 32 14.75 -24.68 -5.82
C ILE A 32 14.68 -23.98 -4.46
N LYS A 33 14.53 -24.73 -3.36
CA LYS A 33 14.51 -24.17 -2.00
C LYS A 33 15.82 -23.46 -1.68
N HIS A 34 16.95 -24.06 -2.03
CA HIS A 34 18.27 -23.48 -1.82
C HIS A 34 18.43 -22.16 -2.58
N TYR A 35 18.12 -22.16 -3.87
CA TYR A 35 18.22 -20.99 -4.73
C TYR A 35 17.35 -19.83 -4.23
N PHE A 36 16.06 -20.08 -3.98
CA PHE A 36 15.18 -19.01 -3.49
C PHE A 36 15.45 -18.63 -2.03
N GLY A 37 15.91 -19.57 -1.21
CA GLY A 37 16.40 -19.29 0.14
C GLY A 37 17.57 -18.32 0.12
N LYS A 38 18.53 -18.51 -0.79
CA LYS A 38 19.65 -17.59 -1.04
C LYS A 38 19.16 -16.25 -1.60
N LEU A 39 18.28 -16.25 -2.61
CA LEU A 39 17.76 -15.05 -3.27
C LEU A 39 17.00 -14.14 -2.29
N PHE A 40 16.18 -14.72 -1.42
CA PHE A 40 15.38 -13.99 -0.43
C PHE A 40 16.03 -13.92 0.95
N SER A 41 17.25 -14.44 1.10
CA SER A 41 18.01 -14.24 2.34
C SER A 41 18.29 -12.74 2.51
N LYS A 42 18.33 -12.29 3.77
CA LYS A 42 18.68 -10.90 4.07
C LYS A 42 20.08 -10.63 3.51
N LEU A 43 20.17 -9.79 2.50
CA LEU A 43 21.46 -9.31 2.01
C LEU A 43 22.13 -8.56 3.17
N SER A 44 23.19 -9.16 3.73
CA SER A 44 23.91 -8.58 4.87
C SER A 44 24.55 -7.23 4.55
N SER A 45 24.58 -6.83 3.27
CA SER A 45 24.98 -5.50 2.82
C SER A 45 24.37 -5.23 1.45
N GLY A 46 23.40 -4.31 1.39
CA GLY A 46 22.94 -3.77 0.10
C GLY A 46 21.46 -3.43 0.14
N SER A 47 21.20 -2.20 0.56
CA SER A 47 19.95 -1.49 0.44
C SER A 47 19.17 -1.82 -0.85
N TRP A 48 17.84 -1.82 -0.79
CA TRP A 48 16.93 -1.78 -1.95
C TRP A 48 17.10 -0.53 -2.83
N ARG A 49 18.29 0.08 -2.83
CA ARG A 49 18.65 1.24 -3.64
C ARG A 49 18.70 0.80 -5.09
N ILE A 50 17.80 1.38 -5.87
CA ILE A 50 17.94 1.42 -7.31
C ILE A 50 19.32 2.05 -7.60
N GLU A 51 20.15 1.36 -8.38
CA GLU A 51 21.49 1.83 -8.74
C GLU A 51 21.38 3.21 -9.41
N GLY A 52 22.09 4.21 -8.88
CA GLY A 52 21.98 5.60 -9.32
C GLY A 52 20.91 6.45 -8.63
N LEU A 53 20.19 5.93 -7.63
CA LEU A 53 19.22 6.70 -6.85
C LEU A 53 19.50 6.61 -5.34
N ASP A 54 19.79 7.76 -4.73
CA ASP A 54 19.98 7.87 -3.28
C ASP A 54 18.64 7.87 -2.55
N TRP A 55 18.12 6.67 -2.32
CA TRP A 55 16.97 6.47 -1.43
C TRP A 55 17.42 6.64 0.02
N SER A 56 17.35 7.86 0.53
CA SER A 56 17.39 8.11 1.97
C SER A 56 16.06 7.67 2.61
N PRO A 57 16.08 6.90 3.71
CA PRO A 57 14.88 6.63 4.48
C PRO A 57 14.17 7.94 4.85
N ILE A 58 12.84 7.91 4.90
CA ILE A 58 12.04 9.03 5.41
C ILE A 58 12.51 9.32 6.85
N SER A 59 12.71 10.60 7.19
CA SER A 59 13.14 10.99 8.53
C SER A 59 12.11 10.56 9.58
N ALA A 60 12.55 10.28 10.80
CA ALA A 60 11.65 9.91 11.89
C ALA A 60 10.55 10.97 12.11
N GLU A 61 10.89 12.25 12.01
CA GLU A 61 9.94 13.37 12.08
C GLU A 61 8.87 13.29 10.99
N ASN A 62 9.25 13.01 9.74
CA ASN A 62 8.28 12.88 8.65
C ASN A 62 7.42 11.63 8.81
N VAL A 63 7.97 10.53 9.34
CA VAL A 63 7.17 9.33 9.66
C VAL A 63 6.13 9.67 10.72
N GLU A 64 6.53 10.31 11.82
CA GLU A 64 5.61 10.74 12.87
C GLU A 64 4.54 11.70 12.33
N TRP A 65 4.93 12.65 11.47
CA TRP A 65 3.99 13.57 10.84
C TRP A 65 3.02 12.87 9.89
N MET A 66 3.49 11.86 9.12
CA MET A 66 2.66 11.08 8.20
C MET A 66 1.66 10.17 8.94
N ASP A 67 2.03 9.69 10.14
CA ASP A 67 1.16 8.88 11.00
C ASP A 67 0.19 9.73 11.83
N CYS A 68 0.36 11.07 11.87
CA CYS A 68 -0.56 11.96 12.56
C CYS A 68 -1.93 12.03 11.86
N PRO A 69 -3.04 12.08 12.63
CA PRO A 69 -4.35 12.31 12.05
C PRO A 69 -4.46 13.73 11.47
N PHE A 70 -5.20 13.86 10.36
CA PHE A 70 -5.48 15.15 9.75
C PHE A 70 -6.29 16.07 10.68
N SER A 71 -5.92 17.35 10.71
CA SER A 71 -6.71 18.35 11.43
C SER A 71 -7.98 18.72 10.65
N LYS A 72 -9.02 19.16 11.37
CA LYS A 72 -10.28 19.63 10.78
C LYS A 72 -10.05 20.75 9.76
N ASP A 73 -9.16 21.69 10.08
CA ASP A 73 -8.85 22.83 9.22
C ASP A 73 -8.10 22.41 7.96
N GLU A 74 -7.19 21.43 8.07
CA GLU A 74 -6.49 20.87 6.91
C GLU A 74 -7.45 20.19 5.94
N ILE A 75 -8.37 19.36 6.46
CA ILE A 75 -9.41 18.72 5.66
C ILE A 75 -10.30 19.79 5.01
N HIS A 76 -10.73 20.80 5.77
CA HIS A 76 -11.56 21.89 5.27
C HIS A 76 -10.87 22.65 4.14
N ASN A 77 -9.62 23.04 4.35
CA ASN A 77 -8.83 23.77 3.36
C ASN A 77 -8.56 22.93 2.11
N ALA A 78 -8.22 21.65 2.27
CA ALA A 78 -8.01 20.74 1.14
C ALA A 78 -9.27 20.57 0.29
N VAL A 79 -10.44 20.45 0.93
CA VAL A 79 -11.74 20.36 0.25
C VAL A 79 -12.09 21.68 -0.45
N MET A 80 -11.84 22.82 0.19
CA MET A 80 -12.14 24.15 -0.39
C MET A 80 -11.20 24.53 -1.53
N LEU A 81 -9.93 24.12 -1.47
CA LEU A 81 -8.93 24.33 -2.53
C LEU A 81 -9.18 23.42 -3.75
N LEU A 82 -10.04 22.42 -3.60
CA LEU A 82 -10.30 21.47 -4.65
C LEU A 82 -11.19 22.06 -5.75
N ASN A 83 -10.60 22.26 -6.93
CA ASN A 83 -11.33 22.78 -8.08
C ASN A 83 -12.46 21.85 -8.53
N LYS A 84 -13.67 22.41 -8.65
CA LYS A 84 -14.90 21.72 -9.08
C LYS A 84 -14.85 21.23 -10.54
N GLU A 85 -13.90 21.72 -11.33
CA GLU A 85 -13.74 21.40 -12.75
C GLU A 85 -12.79 20.21 -13.01
N LYS A 86 -12.37 19.48 -11.97
CA LYS A 86 -11.62 18.24 -12.16
C LYS A 86 -12.48 17.18 -12.85
N ALA A 87 -11.80 16.33 -13.64
CA ALA A 87 -12.44 15.20 -14.31
C ALA A 87 -13.17 14.29 -13.33
N ILE A 88 -14.26 13.69 -13.80
CA ILE A 88 -15.08 12.74 -13.05
C ILE A 88 -14.25 11.49 -12.72
N GLY A 89 -14.39 10.98 -11.49
CA GLY A 89 -13.76 9.74 -11.07
C GLY A 89 -14.28 8.53 -11.86
N PRO A 90 -13.57 7.39 -11.85
CA PRO A 90 -14.05 6.16 -12.49
C PRO A 90 -15.36 5.61 -11.87
N ASP A 91 -15.76 6.13 -10.71
CA ASP A 91 -17.04 5.91 -10.03
C ASP A 91 -18.19 6.78 -10.55
N GLY A 92 -17.92 7.72 -11.46
CA GLY A 92 -18.92 8.62 -12.03
C GLY A 92 -19.19 9.90 -11.22
N PHE A 93 -18.45 10.15 -10.13
CA PHE A 93 -18.63 11.35 -9.31
C PHE A 93 -17.54 12.41 -9.56
N THR A 94 -17.96 13.67 -9.68
CA THR A 94 -17.03 14.82 -9.61
C THR A 94 -16.77 15.15 -8.14
N ILE A 95 -15.58 15.62 -7.80
CA ILE A 95 -15.29 15.95 -6.41
C ILE A 95 -16.17 17.10 -5.88
N GLY A 96 -16.69 17.95 -6.77
CA GLY A 96 -17.72 18.94 -6.46
C GLY A 96 -19.02 18.35 -5.89
N ALA A 97 -19.35 17.08 -6.16
CA ALA A 97 -20.54 16.42 -5.62
C ALA A 97 -20.48 16.28 -4.09
N PHE A 98 -19.28 16.10 -3.51
CA PHE A 98 -19.07 16.08 -2.06
C PHE A 98 -19.22 17.47 -1.44
N VAL A 99 -18.87 18.53 -2.18
CA VAL A 99 -18.94 19.93 -1.73
C VAL A 99 -20.34 20.52 -1.91
N GLU A 100 -21.19 19.95 -2.77
CA GLU A 100 -22.58 20.37 -2.99
C GLU A 100 -23.55 19.65 -2.02
N GLY A 101 -23.21 18.44 -1.57
CA GLY A 101 -23.92 17.67 -0.54
C GLY A 101 -23.57 18.02 0.91
N ARG A 102 -23.24 19.29 1.22
CA ARG A 102 -22.71 19.74 2.55
C ARG A 102 -23.54 19.35 3.77
N GLN A 103 -24.82 19.00 3.59
CA GLN A 103 -25.67 18.51 4.68
C GLN A 103 -25.09 17.26 5.37
N ILE A 104 -24.41 16.38 4.62
CA ILE A 104 -23.90 15.12 5.17
C ILE A 104 -22.59 15.35 5.94
N LEU A 105 -21.66 16.16 5.40
CA LEU A 105 -20.40 16.47 6.08
C LEU A 105 -20.62 17.32 7.33
N ASP A 106 -21.50 18.32 7.28
CA ASP A 106 -21.82 19.13 8.45
C ASP A 106 -22.48 18.28 9.55
N ALA A 107 -23.42 17.38 9.18
CA ALA A 107 -24.06 16.47 10.14
C ALA A 107 -23.05 15.50 10.77
N VAL A 108 -22.19 14.86 9.96
CA VAL A 108 -21.16 13.93 10.45
C VAL A 108 -20.17 14.64 11.37
N LEU A 109 -19.76 15.86 11.02
CA LEU A 109 -18.84 16.67 11.81
C LEU A 109 -19.46 17.09 13.15
N ILE A 110 -20.73 17.53 13.15
CA ILE A 110 -21.48 17.83 14.39
C ILE A 110 -21.60 16.58 15.25
N THR A 111 -21.91 15.41 14.66
CA THR A 111 -22.00 14.16 15.44
C THR A 111 -20.66 13.75 16.03
N ASN A 112 -19.56 13.92 15.31
CA ASN A 112 -18.23 13.60 15.82
C ASN A 112 -17.85 14.53 16.97
N GLU A 113 -18.14 15.82 16.87
CA GLU A 113 -17.89 16.81 17.93
C GLU A 113 -18.68 16.47 19.21
N VAL A 114 -19.97 16.12 19.08
CA VAL A 114 -20.82 15.72 20.22
C VAL A 114 -20.33 14.41 20.86
N VAL A 115 -19.86 13.45 20.06
CA VAL A 115 -19.33 12.18 20.57
C VAL A 115 -18.00 12.40 21.29
N ASP A 116 -17.12 13.25 20.77
CA ASP A 116 -15.84 13.56 21.40
C ASP A 116 -16.01 14.35 22.70
N GLU A 117 -16.96 15.30 22.77
CA GLU A 117 -17.29 16.01 24.00
C GLU A 117 -17.80 15.04 25.09
N LYS A 118 -18.66 14.10 24.71
CA LYS A 118 -19.22 13.09 25.62
C LYS A 118 -18.19 12.05 26.07
N ARG A 119 -17.16 11.79 25.27
CA ARG A 119 -16.04 10.93 25.65
C ARG A 119 -15.15 11.65 26.67
N ARG A 120 -14.86 12.93 26.45
CA ARG A 120 -14.08 13.77 27.39
C ARG A 120 -14.77 13.93 28.74
N SER A 121 -16.08 14.17 28.75
CA SER A 121 -16.85 14.32 29.99
C SER A 121 -16.98 13.02 30.80
N ARG A 122 -16.59 11.86 30.25
CA ARG A 122 -16.55 10.57 30.96
C ARG A 122 -15.19 10.25 31.56
N GLU A 123 -14.15 11.00 31.18
CA GLU A 123 -12.79 10.83 31.68
C GLU A 123 -12.48 11.80 32.84
N GLU A 124 -13.28 12.87 33.01
CA GLU A 124 -13.10 13.92 34.04
C GLU A 124 -13.97 13.74 35.31
N GLY A 125 -14.67 12.60 35.48
CA GLY A 125 -15.49 12.29 36.67
C GLY A 125 -15.24 10.90 37.21
#